data_AF-A0A4V2YWA0-F1
#
_entry.id   AF-A0A4V2YWA0-F1
#
_cell.length_a   1.000
_cell.length_b   1.000
_cell.length_c   1.000
_cell.angle_alpha   90.00
_cell.angle_beta   90.00
_cell.angle_gamma   90.00
#
_symmetry.space_group_name_H-M   'P 1'
#
loop_
_entity.id
_entity.type
_entity.pdbx_description
1 polymer ?
#
loop_
_entity_poly.entity_id
_entity_poly.type
_entity_poly.pdbx_seq_one_letter_code
_entity_poly.pdbx_strand_id
1 'polypeptide(L)' 'MPRPVGRHRGIPLDFPDSIDVGEHCPDSILATVHPSPVLRATDREAACREFRDDLRAVGEALG' A
#
# COMPACT_ATOMS: atom_id res chain seq x y z
N MET A 1 -14.46 9.11 -10.66
CA MET A 1 -14.56 7.64 -10.72
C MET A 1 -13.36 7.06 -9.98
N PRO A 2 -13.54 6.32 -8.88
CA PRO A 2 -12.41 5.70 -8.20
C PRO A 2 -11.83 4.61 -9.11
N ARG A 3 -10.50 4.61 -9.30
CA ARG A 3 -9.80 3.56 -10.04
C ARG A 3 -9.94 2.22 -9.26
N PRO A 4 -9.97 1.06 -9.94
CA PRO A 4 -10.24 -0.25 -9.33
C PRO A 4 -9.30 -0.67 -8.18
N VAL A 5 -8.17 0.03 -8.01
CA VAL A 5 -7.22 -0.14 -6.89
C VAL A 5 -7.85 0.16 -5.51
N GLY A 6 -8.94 0.93 -5.45
CA GLY A 6 -9.54 1.36 -4.20
C GLY A 6 -10.18 0.25 -3.35
N ARG A 7 -10.59 -0.88 -3.94
CA ARG A 7 -11.31 -1.93 -3.20
C ARG A 7 -10.44 -2.67 -2.17
N HIS A 8 -9.14 -2.76 -2.43
CA HIS A 8 -8.20 -3.55 -1.64
C HIS A 8 -7.08 -2.70 -1.03
N ARG A 9 -7.23 -1.37 -1.07
CA ARG A 9 -6.25 -0.44 -0.49
C ARG A 9 -6.23 -0.60 1.03
N GLY A 10 -5.03 -0.64 1.62
CA GLY A 10 -4.87 -0.72 3.08
C GLY A 10 -5.21 -2.09 3.67
N ILE A 11 -5.44 -3.10 2.83
CA ILE A 11 -5.76 -4.48 3.25
C ILE A 11 -4.62 -5.37 2.78
N PRO A 12 -3.93 -6.10 3.67
CA PRO A 12 -2.95 -7.09 3.27
C PRO A 12 -3.68 -8.27 2.60
N LEU A 13 -3.16 -8.71 1.46
CA LEU A 13 -3.65 -9.86 0.70
C LEU A 13 -2.54 -10.90 0.61
N ASP A 14 -2.91 -12.17 0.45
CA ASP A 14 -1.94 -13.23 0.17
C ASP A 14 -1.17 -12.91 -1.12
N PHE A 15 0.13 -13.21 -1.12
CA PHE A 15 0.92 -13.05 -2.33
C PHE A 15 0.48 -14.09 -3.38
N PRO A 16 0.22 -13.68 -4.62
CA PRO A 16 -0.32 -14.58 -5.63
C PRO A 16 0.70 -15.61 -6.11
N ASP A 17 0.35 -16.89 -6.03
CA ASP A 17 1.18 -18.03 -6.50
C ASP A 17 1.59 -17.95 -7.97
N SER A 18 0.87 -17.15 -8.78
CA SER A 18 1.15 -16.96 -10.20
C SER A 18 2.37 -16.09 -10.50
N ILE A 19 2.96 -15.41 -9.50
CA ILE A 19 4.09 -14.51 -9.69
C ILE A 19 5.36 -15.16 -9.13
N ASP A 20 6.31 -15.49 -10.00
CA ASP A 20 7.64 -15.95 -9.59
C ASP A 20 8.53 -14.75 -9.23
N VAL A 21 8.87 -14.64 -7.96
CA VAL A 21 9.78 -13.62 -7.40
C VAL A 21 11.06 -14.24 -6.83
N GLY A 22 11.34 -15.51 -7.14
CA GLY A 22 12.53 -16.23 -6.69
C GLY A 22 12.51 -16.65 -5.22
N GLU A 23 13.69 -16.90 -4.64
CA GLU A 23 13.86 -17.49 -3.29
C GLU A 23 13.29 -16.65 -2.13
N HIS A 24 12.89 -15.40 -2.38
CA HIS A 24 12.37 -14.50 -1.35
C HIS A 24 10.94 -14.06 -1.68
N CYS A 25 10.06 -15.04 -1.91
CA CYS A 25 8.64 -14.80 -2.06
C CYS A 25 8.05 -14.27 -0.75
N PRO A 26 7.44 -13.07 -0.73
CA PRO A 26 6.76 -12.57 0.45
C PRO A 26 5.45 -13.33 0.67
N ASP A 27 5.00 -13.40 1.92
CA ASP A 27 3.72 -14.04 2.26
C ASP A 27 2.51 -13.20 1.84
N SER A 28 2.67 -11.87 1.77
CA SER A 28 1.58 -10.94 1.50
C SER A 28 1.98 -9.73 0.66
N ILE A 29 0.97 -9.11 0.06
CA ILE A 29 1.07 -7.87 -0.73
C ILE A 29 0.07 -6.83 -0.22
N LEU A 30 0.47 -5.56 -0.29
CA LEU A 30 -0.36 -4.42 0.08
C LEU A 30 -0.49 -3.44 -1.09
N ALA A 31 -1.72 -3.06 -1.42
CA ALA A 31 -1.99 -1.92 -2.30
C ALA A 31 -2.07 -0.62 -1.48
N THR A 32 -1.29 0.39 -1.86
CA THR A 32 -1.25 1.70 -1.20
C THR A 32 -1.43 2.85 -2.19
N VAL A 33 -1.65 4.06 -1.67
CA VAL A 33 -1.52 5.28 -2.49
C VAL A 33 -0.06 5.56 -2.82
N HIS A 34 0.20 5.91 -4.08
CA HIS A 34 1.54 6.30 -4.50
C HIS A 34 1.92 7.69 -3.93
N PRO A 35 3.10 7.86 -3.32
CA PRO A 35 3.47 9.11 -2.63
C PRO A 35 3.92 10.24 -3.58
N SER A 36 3.78 10.10 -4.90
CA SER A 36 4.14 11.17 -5.86
C SER A 36 3.49 12.53 -5.63
N PRO A 37 2.27 12.68 -5.06
CA PRO A 37 1.72 14.00 -4.74
C PRO A 37 2.63 14.81 -3.81
N VAL A 38 3.41 14.16 -2.94
CA VAL A 38 4.37 14.79 -2.02
C VAL A 38 5.41 15.63 -2.76
N LEU A 39 5.78 15.25 -3.98
CA LEU A 39 6.79 15.95 -4.78
C LEU A 39 6.35 17.36 -5.19
N ARG A 40 5.05 17.66 -5.16
CA ARG A 40 4.46 18.94 -5.57
C ARG A 40 3.68 19.61 -4.44
N ALA A 41 3.61 18.99 -3.27
CA ALA A 41 2.80 19.47 -2.16
C ALA A 41 3.52 20.55 -1.36
N THR A 42 2.82 21.64 -1.05
CA THR A 42 3.27 22.66 -0.10
C THR A 42 3.32 22.08 1.33
N ASP A 43 2.36 21.22 1.68
CA ASP A 43 2.33 20.46 2.91
C ASP A 43 2.58 18.98 2.62
N ARG A 44 3.81 18.54 2.88
CA ARG A 44 4.27 17.18 2.63
C ARG A 44 3.67 16.18 3.61
N GLU A 45 3.42 16.60 4.84
CA GLU A 45 2.89 15.71 5.87
C GLU A 45 1.43 15.36 5.59
N ALA A 46 0.63 16.37 5.21
CA ALA A 46 -0.73 16.14 4.73
C ALA A 46 -0.74 15.23 3.49
N ALA A 47 0.19 15.43 2.54
CA ALA A 47 0.27 14.62 1.32
C ALA A 47 0.69 13.15 1.56
N CYS A 48 1.44 12.87 2.63
CA CYS A 48 1.82 11.52 3.04
C CYS A 48 0.76 10.80 3.90
N ARG A 49 -0.28 11.49 4.35
CA ARG A 49 -1.20 10.97 5.38
C ARG A 49 -1.84 9.65 4.97
N GLU A 50 -2.46 9.62 3.80
CA GLU A 50 -3.13 8.42 3.29
C GLU A 50 -2.18 7.22 3.11
N PHE A 51 -0.94 7.48 2.67
CA PHE A 51 0.08 6.43 2.58
C PHE A 51 0.46 5.88 3.95
N ARG A 52 0.65 6.76 4.95
CA ARG A 52 0.97 6.37 6.33
C ARG A 52 -0.18 5.58 6.97
N ASP A 53 -1.42 5.98 6.69
CA ASP A 53 -2.59 5.30 7.23
C ASP A 53 -2.73 3.89 6.64
N ASP A 54 -2.48 3.71 5.34
CA ASP A 54 -2.45 2.39 4.70
C ASP A 54 -1.36 1.48 5.34
N LEU A 55 -0.17 2.02 5.60
CA LEU A 55 0.92 1.26 6.25
C LEU A 55 0.60 0.93 7.72
N ARG A 56 -0.03 1.85 8.45
CA ARG A 56 -0.41 1.62 9.85
C ARG A 56 -1.45 0.50 9.95
N ALA A 57 -2.47 0.52 9.09
CA ALA A 57 -3.50 -0.52 9.06
C ALA A 57 -2.91 -1.91 8.86
N VAL A 58 -1.87 -2.03 8.03
CA VAL A 58 -1.15 -3.31 7.85
C VAL A 58 -0.28 -3.66 9.04
N GLY A 59 0.43 -2.71 9.64
CA GLY A 59 1.17 -2.97 10.88
C GLY A 59 0.26 -3.53 11.99
N GLU A 60 -0.95 -2.99 12.14
CA GLU A 60 -1.95 -3.50 13.09
C GLU A 60 -2.46 -4.90 12.74
N ALA A 61 -2.55 -5.23 11.45
CA ALA A 61 -3.02 -6.54 10.98
C ALA A 61 -1.96 -7.65 11.08
N LEU A 62 -0.68 -7.31 10.99
CA LEU A 62 0.44 -8.27 11.01
C LEU A 62 1.05 -8.51 12.40
N GLY A 63 0.78 -7.63 13.37
CA GLY A 63 1.29 -7.73 14.76
C GLY A 63 2.69 -7.16 14.95
#